data_AF-A0AA89QK66-F1
#
_entry.id   AF-A0AA89QK66-F1
#
_cell.length_a   1.000
_cell.length_b   1.000
_cell.length_c   1.000
_cell.angle_alpha   90.00
_cell.angle_beta   90.00
_cell.angle_gamma   90.00
#
_symmetry.space_group_name_H-M   'P 1'
#
loop_
_entity.id
_entity.type
_entity.pdbx_description
1 polymer ?
#
loop_
_entity_poly.entity_id
_entity_poly.type
_entity_poly.pdbx_seq_one_letter_code
_entity_poly.pdbx_strand_id
1 'polypeptide(L)'
;MPLFHATVIHPDRSITYRGTVDQHHLGDVRAVAALPSTPRHVIEHPRHPGSVFVLREDGDLEWYQPVRTAPAPSGARHREKPALRMEPGRTATATVATRDQGALWIGHAIRCGDGVIGGPMDTPGNPPRVVHHTTESPAGGKYLEAVASYLIKVSAEPHLIYCPVTDRVGQFGPLHHSARALRNDGSRRTNREGRVCIQIEVLGRAATPWTAGWDPRDRPGWQRILTALRSWDVPGLWPAGPPVTYPGGSATRSRSVWQSEGGHFGHCHVPGNDHGDPGAIDTATVLSARVRPSPGGPSRQVSLAHVVAAARKDPPGPDGHRTHPAEVQTVENALVIEGLLEPRYADGSFGTKSIEAYAAWQRSEAGGSYRGGDADGTPGLDSLTRLGRRHGFTVIP
;
A
#
# COMPACT_ATOMS: atom_id res chain seq x y z
N MET A 1 -2.19 -22.73 20.85
CA MET A 1 -1.64 -22.15 22.09
C MET A 1 -1.49 -20.65 21.86
N PRO A 2 -1.86 -19.79 22.82
CA PRO A 2 -1.73 -18.35 22.65
C PRO A 2 -0.25 -17.99 22.43
N LEU A 3 -0.01 -17.10 21.47
CA LEU A 3 1.32 -16.75 20.97
C LEU A 3 1.59 -15.29 21.35
N PHE A 4 2.51 -15.07 22.28
CA PHE A 4 2.83 -13.73 22.79
C PHE A 4 4.04 -13.15 22.10
N HIS A 5 4.14 -11.83 22.04
CA HIS A 5 5.30 -11.16 21.48
C HIS A 5 6.09 -10.46 22.60
N ALA A 6 7.38 -10.80 22.73
CA ALA A 6 8.22 -10.31 23.81
C ALA A 6 9.34 -9.38 23.31
N THR A 7 9.63 -8.34 24.08
CA THR A 7 10.75 -7.41 23.85
C THR A 7 11.50 -7.13 25.16
N VAL A 8 12.81 -6.94 25.08
CA VAL A 8 13.67 -6.59 26.22
C VAL A 8 14.30 -5.22 25.97
N ILE A 9 14.22 -4.33 26.94
CA ILE A 9 14.94 -3.04 26.94
C ILE A 9 16.23 -3.19 27.73
N HIS A 10 17.35 -3.02 27.06
CA HIS A 10 18.69 -3.13 27.64
C HIS A 10 19.11 -1.86 28.38
N PRO A 11 20.19 -1.91 29.18
CA PRO A 11 20.69 -0.74 29.92
C PRO A 11 21.08 0.46 29.05
N ASP A 12 21.48 0.22 27.82
CA ASP A 12 21.80 1.24 26.79
C ASP A 12 20.55 1.78 26.08
N ARG A 13 19.35 1.35 26.51
CA ARG A 13 18.03 1.66 25.92
C ARG A 13 17.78 1.03 24.54
N SER A 14 18.63 0.11 24.08
CA SER A 14 18.35 -0.70 22.91
C SER A 14 17.22 -1.70 23.22
N ILE A 15 16.40 -2.01 22.20
CA ILE A 15 15.26 -2.92 22.34
C ILE A 15 15.54 -4.19 21.55
N THR A 16 15.49 -5.35 22.20
CA THR A 16 15.57 -6.64 21.53
C THR A 16 14.21 -7.33 21.50
N TYR A 17 13.63 -7.42 20.31
CA TYR A 17 12.51 -8.29 20.04
C TYR A 17 12.93 -9.76 20.10
N ARG A 18 12.19 -10.57 20.87
CA ARG A 18 12.44 -12.01 21.10
C ARG A 18 11.54 -12.91 20.26
N GLY A 19 10.67 -12.35 19.41
CA GLY A 19 9.77 -13.13 18.58
C GLY A 19 8.53 -13.57 19.34
N THR A 20 7.96 -14.68 18.91
CA THR A 20 6.81 -15.33 19.53
C THR A 20 7.27 -16.21 20.69
N VAL A 21 6.71 -16.01 21.87
CA VAL A 21 6.97 -16.81 23.07
C VAL A 21 5.69 -17.54 23.48
N ASP A 22 5.86 -18.75 24.00
CA ASP A 22 4.75 -19.57 24.47
C ASP A 22 4.37 -19.26 25.93
N GLN A 23 3.27 -19.88 26.38
CA GLN A 23 2.76 -19.73 27.74
C GLN A 23 3.78 -20.19 28.82
N HIS A 24 4.66 -21.13 28.50
CA HIS A 24 5.67 -21.65 29.43
C HIS A 24 6.78 -20.61 29.65
N HIS A 25 7.26 -20.00 28.56
CA HIS A 25 8.23 -18.91 28.59
C HIS A 25 7.66 -17.65 29.28
N LEU A 26 6.36 -17.37 29.10
CA LEU A 26 5.66 -16.34 29.87
C LEU A 26 5.60 -16.71 31.37
N GLY A 27 5.43 -17.99 31.69
CA GLY A 27 5.51 -18.54 33.04
C GLY A 27 6.87 -18.31 33.69
N ASP A 28 7.97 -18.58 32.97
CA ASP A 28 9.33 -18.37 33.46
C ASP A 28 9.63 -16.88 33.72
N VAL A 29 9.21 -16.00 32.81
CA VAL A 29 9.31 -14.54 32.98
C VAL A 29 8.48 -14.07 34.18
N ARG A 30 7.27 -14.62 34.36
CA ARG A 30 6.40 -14.34 35.51
C ARG A 30 6.97 -14.89 36.83
N ALA A 31 7.65 -16.02 36.80
CA ALA A 31 8.29 -16.63 37.97
C ALA A 31 9.51 -15.82 38.45
N VAL A 32 10.32 -15.31 37.51
CA VAL A 32 11.39 -14.34 37.82
C VAL A 32 10.81 -13.03 38.36
N ALA A 33 9.63 -12.61 37.88
CA ALA A 33 8.92 -11.43 38.36
C ALA A 33 8.07 -11.66 39.64
N ALA A 34 8.00 -12.89 40.18
CA ALA A 34 7.28 -13.23 41.41
C ALA A 34 8.19 -13.19 42.65
N LEU A 35 9.46 -12.76 42.50
CA LEU A 35 10.34 -12.49 43.61
C LEU A 35 9.74 -11.37 44.49
N PRO A 36 9.68 -11.51 45.83
CA PRO A 36 8.96 -10.62 46.75
C PRO A 36 9.32 -9.13 46.67
N SER A 37 10.44 -8.80 46.04
CA SER A 37 10.97 -7.46 45.86
C SER A 37 10.55 -6.77 44.54
N THR A 38 9.74 -7.40 43.68
CA THR A 38 9.43 -6.89 42.33
C THR A 38 8.06 -6.19 42.28
N PRO A 39 7.98 -4.85 42.13
CA PRO A 39 6.71 -4.14 42.04
C PRO A 39 5.98 -4.41 40.71
N ARG A 40 4.65 -4.56 40.76
CA ARG A 40 3.77 -4.64 39.58
C ARG A 40 3.01 -3.32 39.41
N HIS A 41 3.07 -2.72 38.22
CA HIS A 41 2.35 -1.48 37.92
C HIS A 41 1.57 -1.61 36.61
N VAL A 42 0.26 -1.37 36.70
CA VAL A 42 -0.60 -1.08 35.54
C VAL A 42 -0.84 0.42 35.61
N ILE A 43 -0.23 1.20 34.69
CA ILE A 43 -0.52 2.60 34.28
C ILE A 43 0.74 3.23 33.64
N GLU A 44 0.51 4.18 32.70
CA GLU A 44 1.42 4.99 31.87
C GLU A 44 2.94 4.86 32.05
N HIS A 45 3.58 4.53 30.92
CA HIS A 45 5.00 4.41 30.65
C HIS A 45 5.95 5.26 31.51
N PRO A 46 6.81 4.58 32.30
CA PRO A 46 8.15 5.06 32.53
C PRO A 46 9.18 4.11 31.88
N ARG A 47 10.07 4.69 31.06
CA ARG A 47 11.14 3.97 30.35
C ARG A 47 12.30 3.67 31.30
N HIS A 48 12.30 2.49 31.93
CA HIS A 48 13.41 2.06 32.78
C HIS A 48 14.33 1.01 32.10
N PRO A 49 15.66 1.09 32.34
CA PRO A 49 16.63 0.05 31.98
C PRO A 49 16.30 -1.34 32.54
N GLY A 50 16.45 -2.39 31.72
CA GLY A 50 16.26 -3.80 32.12
C GLY A 50 14.83 -4.32 31.98
N SER A 51 13.91 -3.48 31.52
CA SER A 51 12.48 -3.76 31.43
C SER A 51 12.12 -4.74 30.31
N VAL A 52 11.25 -5.72 30.59
CA VAL A 52 10.67 -6.66 29.62
C VAL A 52 9.23 -6.28 29.34
N PHE A 53 8.88 -6.10 28.06
CA PHE A 53 7.52 -5.78 27.62
C PHE A 53 6.94 -6.96 26.85
N VAL A 54 5.71 -7.32 27.20
CA VAL A 54 4.95 -8.41 26.58
C VAL A 54 3.67 -7.82 26.01
N LEU A 55 3.50 -7.94 24.69
CA LEU A 55 2.27 -7.56 24.02
C LEU A 55 1.31 -8.75 24.03
N ARG A 56 0.13 -8.53 24.60
CA ARG A 56 -0.94 -9.52 24.68
C ARG A 56 -1.78 -9.54 23.40
N GLU A 57 -2.53 -10.62 23.20
CA GLU A 57 -3.44 -10.79 22.04
C GLU A 57 -4.60 -9.78 22.05
N ASP A 58 -4.98 -9.26 23.23
CA ASP A 58 -6.00 -8.23 23.41
C ASP A 58 -5.50 -6.80 23.08
N GLY A 59 -4.22 -6.66 22.71
CA GLY A 59 -3.60 -5.38 22.37
C GLY A 59 -3.06 -4.60 23.56
N ASP A 60 -3.18 -5.14 24.79
CA ASP A 60 -2.64 -4.52 25.99
C ASP A 60 -1.16 -4.87 26.22
N LEU A 61 -0.44 -4.01 26.95
CA LEU A 61 1.00 -4.07 27.13
C LEU A 61 1.36 -4.33 28.60
N GLU A 62 1.84 -5.54 28.91
CA GLU A 62 2.42 -5.85 30.21
C GLU A 62 3.91 -5.47 30.25
N TRP A 63 4.39 -4.97 31.39
CA TRP A 63 5.80 -4.65 31.62
C TRP A 63 6.27 -5.22 32.95
N TYR A 64 7.51 -5.76 32.95
CA TYR A 64 8.22 -6.33 34.09
C TYR A 64 9.62 -5.72 34.22
N GLN A 65 10.07 -5.38 35.45
CA GLN A 65 11.42 -4.91 35.73
C GLN A 65 12.14 -5.87 36.68
N PRO A 66 13.27 -6.51 36.31
CA PRO A 66 14.05 -7.33 37.22
C PRO A 66 14.79 -6.43 38.23
N VAL A 67 14.74 -6.80 39.52
CA VAL A 67 15.56 -6.18 40.55
C VAL A 67 16.99 -6.72 40.40
N ARG A 68 17.92 -5.85 39.96
CA ARG A 68 19.35 -6.07 39.65
C ARG A 68 19.95 -7.44 40.04
N THR A 69 20.51 -8.14 39.05
CA THR A 69 21.63 -9.07 39.26
C THR A 69 22.86 -8.65 38.43
N ALA A 70 24.04 -8.93 38.98
CA ALA A 70 25.36 -8.32 38.71
C ALA A 70 25.83 -8.35 37.22
N PRO A 71 26.82 -7.50 36.83
CA PRO A 71 27.22 -7.38 35.42
C PRO A 71 28.04 -8.59 34.96
N ALA A 72 27.73 -9.09 33.75
CA ALA A 72 28.49 -10.13 33.06
C ALA A 72 29.71 -9.57 32.31
N PRO A 73 30.76 -10.37 32.04
CA PRO A 73 32.08 -9.87 31.66
C PRO A 73 32.15 -9.40 30.21
N SER A 74 32.91 -8.34 30.00
CA SER A 74 33.19 -7.72 28.70
C SER A 74 34.04 -8.63 27.81
N GLY A 75 33.52 -9.04 26.65
CA GLY A 75 34.29 -9.89 25.75
C GLY A 75 33.61 -10.31 24.45
N ALA A 76 32.84 -9.44 23.79
CA ALA A 76 32.45 -9.67 22.40
C ALA A 76 32.30 -8.33 21.69
N ARG A 77 33.21 -8.01 20.76
CA ARG A 77 33.07 -6.85 19.87
C ARG A 77 31.98 -7.18 18.83
N HIS A 78 30.72 -7.03 19.22
CA HIS A 78 29.64 -6.84 18.27
C HIS A 78 29.76 -5.43 17.69
N ARG A 79 29.83 -5.29 16.36
CA ARG A 79 29.59 -3.99 15.72
C ARG A 79 28.16 -3.56 16.09
N GLU A 80 28.04 -2.59 16.99
CA GLU A 80 26.76 -1.96 17.35
C GLU A 80 26.10 -1.42 16.07
N LYS A 81 24.88 -1.87 15.80
CA LYS A 81 23.99 -1.20 14.84
C LYS A 81 23.25 -0.08 15.57
N PRO A 82 23.05 1.09 14.93
CA PRO A 82 22.47 2.23 15.63
C PRO A 82 21.05 1.95 16.12
N ALA A 83 20.76 2.39 17.35
CA ALA A 83 19.43 2.31 17.94
C ALA A 83 18.42 3.13 17.13
N LEU A 84 17.14 2.71 17.14
CA LEU A 84 16.02 3.42 16.53
C LEU A 84 15.98 4.87 17.06
N ARG A 85 16.21 5.86 16.18
CA ARG A 85 15.92 7.28 16.44
C ARG A 85 14.57 7.64 15.84
N MET A 86 13.58 7.87 16.70
CA MET A 86 12.27 8.37 16.31
C MET A 86 12.22 9.87 16.55
N GLU A 87 12.52 10.64 15.51
CA GLU A 87 12.38 12.09 15.54
C GLU A 87 11.00 12.48 14.98
N PRO A 88 10.27 13.42 15.62
CA PRO A 88 9.12 14.05 14.99
C PRO A 88 9.56 14.62 13.64
N GLY A 89 8.80 14.35 12.58
CA GLY A 89 9.16 14.77 11.23
C GLY A 89 9.43 16.28 11.20
N ARG A 90 10.67 16.69 10.95
CA ARG A 90 10.98 18.10 10.70
C ARG A 90 10.17 18.57 9.50
N THR A 91 9.62 19.78 9.59
CA THR A 91 9.22 20.57 8.42
C THR A 91 10.46 20.74 7.56
N ALA A 92 10.67 19.84 6.61
CA ALA A 92 11.67 20.07 5.58
C ALA A 92 11.12 21.20 4.72
N THR A 93 11.73 22.38 4.78
CA THR A 93 11.69 23.31 3.65
C THR A 93 12.12 22.49 2.44
N ALA A 94 11.20 22.31 1.49
CA ALA A 94 11.51 21.72 0.21
C ALA A 94 12.65 22.54 -0.40
N THR A 95 13.89 22.05 -0.29
CA THR A 95 14.94 22.44 -1.22
C THR A 95 14.37 22.13 -2.59
N VAL A 96 14.15 23.19 -3.37
CA VAL A 96 13.65 23.11 -4.73
C VAL A 96 14.53 22.12 -5.45
N ALA A 97 13.98 20.93 -5.69
CA ALA A 97 14.66 19.94 -6.49
C ALA A 97 14.85 20.54 -7.87
N THR A 98 16.08 20.52 -8.37
CA THR A 98 16.33 20.67 -9.80
C THR A 98 15.40 19.71 -10.54
N ARG A 99 14.87 20.08 -11.71
CA ARG A 99 13.88 19.30 -12.49
C ARG A 99 14.17 17.80 -12.65
N ASP A 100 15.42 17.35 -12.43
CA ASP A 100 15.85 15.96 -12.51
C ASP A 100 15.78 15.13 -11.21
N GLN A 101 15.38 15.70 -10.06
CA GLN A 101 15.40 14.98 -8.78
C GLN A 101 14.01 14.91 -8.12
N GLY A 102 13.55 13.69 -7.82
CA GLY A 102 12.34 13.49 -7.03
C GLY A 102 12.57 13.68 -5.53
N ALA A 103 11.50 13.59 -4.73
CA ALA A 103 11.56 13.75 -3.29
C ALA A 103 12.46 12.69 -2.65
N LEU A 104 13.50 13.11 -1.93
CA LEU A 104 14.35 12.18 -1.17
C LEU A 104 13.67 11.73 0.12
N TRP A 105 13.03 12.67 0.81
CA TRP A 105 12.35 12.45 2.08
C TRP A 105 10.96 13.07 2.07
N ILE A 106 10.01 12.36 2.67
CA ILE A 106 8.62 12.80 2.79
C ILE A 106 8.49 13.70 4.03
N GLY A 107 7.91 14.88 3.85
CA GLY A 107 7.60 15.80 4.95
C GLY A 107 6.63 15.15 5.94
N HIS A 108 6.84 15.39 7.24
CA HIS A 108 6.06 14.78 8.34
C HIS A 108 6.14 13.25 8.48
N ALA A 109 6.88 12.54 7.62
CA ALA A 109 7.17 11.14 7.85
C ALA A 109 8.12 10.98 9.04
N ILE A 110 7.82 10.01 9.90
CA ILE A 110 8.64 9.65 11.05
C ILE A 110 9.95 9.06 10.52
N ARG A 111 11.08 9.55 11.01
CA ARG A 111 12.38 8.96 10.66
C ARG A 111 12.54 7.63 11.39
N CYS A 112 12.88 6.59 10.65
CA CYS A 112 13.16 5.26 11.18
C CYS A 112 14.63 4.94 10.91
N GLY A 113 15.37 4.54 11.94
CA GLY A 113 16.80 4.19 11.80
C GLY A 113 17.69 5.41 11.51
N ASP A 114 18.82 5.17 10.86
CA ASP A 114 19.89 6.15 10.62
C ASP A 114 19.86 6.78 9.21
N GLY A 115 18.90 6.39 8.36
CA GLY A 115 18.81 6.85 6.98
C GLY A 115 19.62 6.04 5.97
N VAL A 116 20.39 5.04 6.42
CA VAL A 116 21.32 4.28 5.57
C VAL A 116 20.71 2.93 5.18
N ILE A 117 19.84 2.98 4.17
CA ILE A 117 19.24 1.77 3.56
C ILE A 117 19.82 1.52 2.17
N GLY A 118 20.12 0.24 1.88
CA GLY A 118 20.67 -0.23 0.61
C GLY A 118 21.85 0.59 0.06
N GLY A 119 21.73 1.12 -1.17
CA GLY A 119 22.76 1.90 -1.86
C GLY A 119 22.32 2.34 -3.27
N PRO A 120 23.27 2.70 -4.15
CA PRO A 120 22.95 3.19 -5.50
C PRO A 120 22.15 2.19 -6.36
N MET A 121 21.30 2.72 -7.24
CA MET A 121 20.57 1.92 -8.24
C MET A 121 21.54 1.37 -9.30
N ASP A 122 21.25 0.17 -9.81
CA ASP A 122 22.08 -0.53 -10.80
C ASP A 122 21.70 -0.15 -12.23
N THR A 123 20.42 0.15 -12.45
CA THR A 123 19.88 0.50 -13.77
C THR A 123 19.10 1.82 -13.74
N PRO A 124 19.74 2.96 -13.43
CA PRO A 124 19.06 4.24 -13.29
C PRO A 124 18.38 4.75 -14.57
N GLY A 125 18.74 4.19 -15.75
CA GLY A 125 18.07 4.46 -17.02
C GLY A 125 16.76 3.70 -17.25
N ASN A 126 16.46 2.68 -16.44
CA ASN A 126 15.21 1.93 -16.55
C ASN A 126 14.07 2.67 -15.84
N PRO A 127 12.79 2.41 -16.19
CA PRO A 127 11.67 3.15 -15.62
C PRO A 127 11.56 3.09 -14.08
N PRO A 128 11.04 4.14 -13.43
CA PRO A 128 10.84 4.18 -11.98
C PRO A 128 9.70 3.26 -11.54
N ARG A 129 9.78 2.70 -10.33
CA ARG A 129 8.78 1.76 -9.81
C ARG A 129 8.61 1.82 -8.31
N VAL A 130 7.53 1.19 -7.85
CA VAL A 130 7.26 0.92 -6.45
C VAL A 130 6.79 -0.52 -6.23
N VAL A 131 7.23 -1.12 -5.13
CA VAL A 131 6.76 -2.43 -4.66
C VAL A 131 5.99 -2.26 -3.36
N HIS A 132 4.79 -2.80 -3.34
CA HIS A 132 3.91 -2.83 -2.17
C HIS A 132 4.05 -4.17 -1.45
N HIS A 133 4.16 -4.08 -0.13
CA HIS A 133 4.28 -5.19 0.79
C HIS A 133 3.23 -5.10 1.90
N THR A 134 2.97 -6.22 2.55
CA THR A 134 2.29 -6.27 3.86
C THR A 134 3.20 -6.89 4.90
N THR A 135 3.16 -6.35 6.12
CA THR A 135 4.06 -6.77 7.22
C THR A 135 3.63 -8.04 7.93
N GLU A 136 2.48 -8.62 7.55
CA GLU A 136 1.82 -9.74 8.23
C GLU A 136 1.60 -9.50 9.73
N SER A 137 1.21 -8.27 10.07
CA SER A 137 0.98 -7.81 11.44
C SER A 137 -0.39 -7.12 11.59
N PRO A 138 -0.86 -6.90 12.82
CA PRO A 138 -1.94 -5.96 13.06
C PRO A 138 -1.59 -4.53 12.62
N ALA A 139 -2.62 -3.69 12.49
CA ALA A 139 -2.52 -2.26 12.23
C ALA A 139 -3.17 -1.46 13.35
N GLY A 140 -2.73 -0.21 13.56
CA GLY A 140 -3.20 0.66 14.63
C GLY A 140 -2.15 0.91 15.72
N GLY A 141 -2.54 1.64 16.76
CA GLY A 141 -1.74 1.84 17.97
C GLY A 141 -0.27 2.17 17.71
N LYS A 142 0.63 1.39 18.33
CA LYS A 142 2.10 1.51 18.23
C LYS A 142 2.75 0.42 17.37
N TYR A 143 1.96 -0.28 16.54
CA TYR A 143 2.49 -1.36 15.70
C TYR A 143 3.51 -0.85 14.68
N LEU A 144 3.38 0.40 14.22
CA LEU A 144 4.31 0.98 13.24
C LEU A 144 5.73 1.00 13.79
N GLU A 145 5.90 1.45 15.04
CA GLU A 145 7.21 1.54 15.69
C GLU A 145 7.80 0.16 16.00
N ALA A 146 6.96 -0.77 16.45
CA ALA A 146 7.38 -2.13 16.75
C ALA A 146 7.89 -2.85 15.49
N VAL A 147 7.13 -2.78 14.39
CA VAL A 147 7.51 -3.39 13.12
C VAL A 147 8.71 -2.68 12.49
N ALA A 148 8.78 -1.35 12.55
CA ALA A 148 9.95 -0.61 12.07
C ALA A 148 11.24 -1.01 12.81
N SER A 149 11.17 -1.18 14.14
CA SER A 149 12.29 -1.67 14.94
C SER A 149 12.75 -3.05 14.50
N TYR A 150 11.79 -3.95 14.22
CA TYR A 150 12.08 -5.30 13.74
C TYR A 150 12.78 -5.28 12.38
N LEU A 151 12.27 -4.51 11.41
CA LEU A 151 12.83 -4.40 10.06
C LEU A 151 14.28 -3.90 10.07
N ILE A 152 14.61 -2.95 10.94
CA ILE A 152 16.00 -2.50 11.15
C ILE A 152 16.86 -3.62 11.71
N LYS A 153 16.38 -4.30 12.75
CA LYS A 153 17.11 -5.38 13.42
C LYS A 153 17.49 -6.50 12.45
N VAL A 154 16.57 -6.88 11.56
CA VAL A 154 16.80 -7.94 10.57
C VAL A 154 17.40 -7.44 9.26
N SER A 155 17.62 -6.12 9.15
CA SER A 155 18.15 -5.47 7.94
C SER A 155 17.32 -5.73 6.67
N ALA A 156 16.01 -5.68 6.83
CA ALA A 156 15.01 -5.79 5.77
C ALA A 156 14.26 -4.46 5.59
N GLU A 157 14.91 -3.32 5.85
CA GLU A 157 14.25 -2.01 5.83
C GLU A 157 13.71 -1.68 4.42
N PRO A 158 12.40 -1.39 4.27
CA PRO A 158 11.84 -0.81 3.05
C PRO A 158 12.23 0.68 2.98
N HIS A 159 11.73 1.40 1.98
CA HIS A 159 11.81 2.86 2.01
C HIS A 159 10.81 3.41 3.02
N LEU A 160 9.58 2.90 2.99
CA LEU A 160 8.44 3.43 3.72
C LEU A 160 7.76 2.31 4.51
N ILE A 161 7.23 2.65 5.68
CA ILE A 161 6.25 1.86 6.41
C ILE A 161 5.00 2.71 6.66
N TYR A 162 3.82 2.16 6.42
CA TYR A 162 2.56 2.89 6.51
C TYR A 162 1.54 2.13 7.37
N CYS A 163 0.81 2.87 8.22
CA CYS A 163 -0.29 2.32 9.00
C CYS A 163 -1.64 2.79 8.44
N PRO A 164 -2.46 1.93 7.84
CA PRO A 164 -3.72 2.34 7.21
C PRO A 164 -4.79 2.80 8.21
N VAL A 165 -4.68 2.39 9.48
CA VAL A 165 -5.60 2.78 10.56
C VAL A 165 -5.28 4.18 11.08
N THR A 166 -4.01 4.44 11.40
CA THR A 166 -3.58 5.73 11.99
C THR A 166 -3.13 6.76 10.96
N ASP A 167 -3.01 6.37 9.70
CA ASP A 167 -2.48 7.19 8.60
C ASP A 167 -1.04 7.71 8.82
N ARG A 168 -0.28 7.03 9.70
CA ARG A 168 1.10 7.40 10.00
C ARG A 168 2.06 6.79 8.96
N VAL A 169 3.06 7.58 8.58
CA VAL A 169 4.13 7.20 7.64
C VAL A 169 5.46 7.21 8.37
N GLY A 170 6.19 6.10 8.32
CA GLY A 170 7.61 6.01 8.66
C GLY A 170 8.47 5.91 7.41
N GLN A 171 9.70 6.44 7.47
CA GLN A 171 10.65 6.39 6.36
C GLN A 171 12.05 6.02 6.88
N PHE A 172 12.66 4.99 6.27
CA PHE A 172 13.96 4.46 6.71
C PHE A 172 15.16 5.09 6.00
N GLY A 173 14.96 5.64 4.80
CA GLY A 173 16.05 6.20 3.99
C GLY A 173 15.55 6.89 2.72
N PRO A 174 16.47 7.49 1.95
CA PRO A 174 16.12 8.37 0.84
C PRO A 174 15.65 7.60 -0.40
N LEU A 175 14.60 8.09 -1.07
CA LEU A 175 13.92 7.36 -2.16
C LEU A 175 14.76 7.12 -3.43
N HIS A 176 15.86 7.85 -3.62
CA HIS A 176 16.78 7.67 -4.76
C HIS A 176 17.77 6.50 -4.62
N HIS A 177 17.78 5.83 -3.46
CA HIS A 177 18.61 4.64 -3.22
C HIS A 177 17.74 3.39 -3.28
N SER A 178 18.35 2.22 -3.21
CA SER A 178 17.64 0.94 -3.01
C SER A 178 17.29 0.72 -1.54
N ALA A 179 16.23 -0.04 -1.28
CA ALA A 179 15.90 -0.57 0.05
C ALA A 179 16.17 -2.09 0.14
N ARG A 180 15.87 -2.75 1.27
CA ARG A 180 16.29 -4.13 1.57
C ARG A 180 15.15 -5.16 1.67
N ALA A 181 13.92 -4.82 1.27
CA ALA A 181 12.75 -5.70 1.40
C ALA A 181 12.55 -6.68 0.23
N LEU A 182 13.52 -6.81 -0.69
CA LEU A 182 13.48 -7.78 -1.79
C LEU A 182 14.72 -8.68 -1.79
N ARG A 183 14.51 -9.96 -2.14
CA ARG A 183 15.60 -10.89 -2.42
C ARG A 183 16.15 -10.67 -3.82
N ASN A 184 17.44 -10.96 -3.98
CA ASN A 184 18.09 -11.00 -5.29
C ASN A 184 17.56 -12.17 -6.13
N ASP A 185 17.42 -11.94 -7.43
CA ASP A 185 17.11 -12.97 -8.40
C ASP A 185 18.42 -13.53 -8.99
N GLY A 186 18.97 -14.53 -8.29
CA GLY A 186 20.31 -15.05 -8.54
C GLY A 186 21.37 -13.98 -8.29
N SER A 187 22.18 -13.67 -9.30
CA SER A 187 23.18 -12.60 -9.24
C SER A 187 22.62 -11.20 -9.42
N ARG A 188 21.34 -11.06 -9.83
CA ARG A 188 20.72 -9.75 -10.08
C ARG A 188 20.12 -9.18 -8.81
N ARG A 189 20.51 -7.96 -8.46
CA ARG A 189 19.99 -7.23 -7.29
C ARG A 189 18.64 -6.60 -7.61
N THR A 190 17.57 -7.34 -7.30
CA THR A 190 16.20 -6.99 -7.69
C THR A 190 15.74 -5.63 -7.15
N ASN A 191 16.17 -5.28 -5.93
CA ASN A 191 15.90 -4.00 -5.27
C ASN A 191 16.61 -2.78 -5.88
N ARG A 192 17.46 -2.97 -6.90
CA ARG A 192 18.28 -1.92 -7.54
C ARG A 192 17.91 -1.70 -9.00
N GLU A 193 16.73 -2.17 -9.42
CA GLU A 193 16.25 -2.01 -10.79
C GLU A 193 15.47 -0.69 -10.98
N GLY A 194 15.79 0.09 -12.01
CA GLY A 194 15.09 1.33 -12.36
C GLY A 194 15.75 2.60 -11.84
N ARG A 195 15.25 3.76 -12.31
CA ARG A 195 15.57 5.09 -11.79
C ARG A 195 15.40 5.15 -10.27
N VAL A 196 14.32 4.54 -9.77
CA VAL A 196 14.08 4.23 -8.37
C VAL A 196 13.31 2.91 -8.24
N CYS A 197 13.54 2.17 -7.16
CA CYS A 197 12.77 1.00 -6.75
C CYS A 197 12.25 1.18 -5.32
N ILE A 198 11.21 2.02 -5.20
CA ILE A 198 10.64 2.37 -3.91
C ILE A 198 9.92 1.14 -3.33
N GLN A 199 10.02 0.91 -2.03
CA GLN A 199 9.46 -0.27 -1.35
C GLN A 199 8.64 0.22 -0.17
N ILE A 200 7.38 -0.22 -0.08
CA ILE A 200 6.42 0.23 0.93
C ILE A 200 5.90 -0.97 1.69
N GLU A 201 6.17 -1.01 2.99
CA GLU A 201 5.53 -1.93 3.93
C GLU A 201 4.23 -1.32 4.45
N VAL A 202 3.10 -2.01 4.29
CA VAL A 202 1.84 -1.60 4.89
C VAL A 202 1.51 -2.51 6.07
N LEU A 203 1.23 -1.92 7.23
CA LEU A 203 0.74 -2.69 8.37
C LEU A 203 -0.59 -3.35 8.00
N GLY A 204 -0.62 -4.68 8.02
CA GLY A 204 -1.76 -5.47 7.61
C GLY A 204 -1.35 -6.88 7.22
N ARG A 205 -2.29 -7.63 6.65
CA ARG A 205 -2.10 -9.02 6.21
C ARG A 205 -2.53 -9.15 4.76
N ALA A 206 -1.73 -9.85 3.94
CA ALA A 206 -2.09 -10.12 2.55
C ALA A 206 -3.43 -10.87 2.42
N ALA A 207 -3.74 -11.72 3.40
CA ALA A 207 -5.00 -12.46 3.45
C ALA A 207 -6.25 -11.58 3.75
N THR A 208 -6.04 -10.33 4.17
CA THR A 208 -7.11 -9.37 4.42
C THR A 208 -6.68 -8.01 3.89
N PRO A 209 -6.80 -7.80 2.56
CA PRO A 209 -6.28 -6.60 1.90
C PRO A 209 -6.77 -5.31 2.56
N TRP A 210 -5.82 -4.45 2.94
CA TRP A 210 -6.07 -3.25 3.75
C TRP A 210 -6.90 -2.17 3.05
N THR A 211 -7.15 -2.31 1.75
CA THR A 211 -7.95 -1.37 0.94
C THR A 211 -9.45 -1.55 1.11
N ALA A 212 -9.92 -2.64 1.73
CA ALA A 212 -11.34 -2.86 1.96
C ALA A 212 -11.92 -1.80 2.91
N GLY A 213 -12.91 -1.03 2.45
CA GLY A 213 -13.52 0.05 3.25
C GLY A 213 -12.57 1.22 3.56
N TRP A 214 -11.40 1.28 2.91
CA TRP A 214 -10.39 2.29 3.12
C TRP A 214 -10.39 3.29 1.95
N ASP A 215 -10.31 4.58 2.26
CA ASP A 215 -10.35 5.66 1.27
C ASP A 215 -9.07 6.50 1.34
N PRO A 216 -8.27 6.60 0.26
CA PRO A 216 -7.05 7.42 0.24
C PRO A 216 -7.32 8.92 0.42
N ARG A 217 -8.56 9.38 0.22
CA ARG A 217 -8.93 10.79 0.29
C ARG A 217 -8.93 11.32 1.72
N ASP A 218 -9.17 10.46 2.69
CA ASP A 218 -9.21 10.80 4.12
C ASP A 218 -7.86 10.51 4.81
N ARG A 219 -6.81 10.33 4.00
CA ARG A 219 -5.51 9.77 4.43
C ARG A 219 -4.36 10.66 3.98
N PRO A 220 -4.17 11.84 4.60
CA PRO A 220 -3.10 12.78 4.24
C PRO A 220 -1.69 12.18 4.32
N GLY A 221 -1.44 11.19 5.18
CA GLY A 221 -0.21 10.39 5.20
C GLY A 221 0.00 9.64 3.89
N TRP A 222 -0.99 8.88 3.45
CA TRP A 222 -0.94 8.19 2.16
C TRP A 222 -0.82 9.16 0.97
N GLN A 223 -1.52 10.30 1.00
CA GLN A 223 -1.42 11.32 -0.05
C GLN A 223 -0.01 11.89 -0.19
N ARG A 224 0.74 12.01 0.91
CA ARG A 224 2.16 12.40 0.87
C ARG A 224 3.03 11.33 0.23
N ILE A 225 2.74 10.05 0.46
CA ILE A 225 3.39 8.93 -0.26
C ILE A 225 3.14 9.06 -1.76
N LEU A 226 1.89 9.18 -2.20
CA LEU A 226 1.56 9.31 -3.62
C LEU A 226 2.23 10.53 -4.27
N THR A 227 2.31 11.65 -3.55
CA THR A 227 3.01 12.85 -4.02
C THR A 227 4.50 12.61 -4.21
N ALA A 228 5.14 11.90 -3.27
CA ALA A 228 6.55 11.52 -3.39
C ALA A 228 6.79 10.56 -4.57
N LEU A 229 5.91 9.56 -4.77
CA LEU A 229 6.01 8.65 -5.92
C LEU A 229 5.90 9.41 -7.26
N ARG A 230 4.94 10.32 -7.38
CA ARG A 230 4.78 11.16 -8.58
C ARG A 230 5.99 12.06 -8.85
N SER A 231 6.66 12.55 -7.81
CA SER A 231 7.89 13.35 -7.99
C SER A 231 9.06 12.57 -8.60
N TRP A 232 8.97 11.24 -8.61
CA TRP A 232 9.92 10.34 -9.27
C TRP A 232 9.42 9.83 -10.63
N ASP A 233 8.34 10.42 -11.15
CA ASP A 233 7.70 10.03 -12.39
C ASP A 233 7.22 8.56 -12.39
N VAL A 234 6.92 7.98 -11.22
CA VAL A 234 6.35 6.62 -11.12
C VAL A 234 4.98 6.60 -11.81
N PRO A 235 4.79 5.82 -12.88
CA PRO A 235 3.52 5.72 -13.57
C PRO A 235 2.41 5.17 -12.66
N GLY A 236 1.21 5.77 -12.72
CA GLY A 236 0.03 5.33 -11.96
C GLY A 236 -0.67 4.11 -12.56
N LEU A 237 0.09 3.06 -12.89
CA LEU A 237 -0.38 1.84 -13.54
C LEU A 237 0.30 0.61 -12.92
N TRP A 238 -0.25 -0.57 -13.19
CA TRP A 238 0.21 -1.86 -12.66
C TRP A 238 0.63 -2.77 -13.83
N PRO A 239 1.89 -2.69 -14.29
CA PRO A 239 2.31 -3.36 -15.54
C PRO A 239 2.18 -4.88 -15.50
N ALA A 240 2.33 -5.47 -14.31
CA ALA A 240 2.19 -6.90 -14.09
C ALA A 240 0.73 -7.34 -13.80
N GLY A 241 -0.24 -6.43 -13.94
CA GLY A 241 -1.62 -6.63 -13.51
C GLY A 241 -1.84 -6.33 -12.02
N PRO A 242 -3.09 -6.44 -11.54
CA PRO A 242 -3.41 -6.24 -10.13
C PRO A 242 -2.82 -7.37 -9.26
N PRO A 243 -2.39 -7.08 -8.02
CA PRO A 243 -2.04 -8.11 -7.06
C PRO A 243 -3.18 -9.11 -6.85
N VAL A 244 -2.82 -10.38 -6.67
CA VAL A 244 -3.78 -11.49 -6.59
C VAL A 244 -4.15 -11.83 -5.15
N THR A 245 -5.25 -12.57 -4.97
CA THR A 245 -5.71 -13.04 -3.66
C THR A 245 -4.64 -13.88 -2.96
N TYR A 246 -4.50 -13.71 -1.65
CA TYR A 246 -3.61 -14.50 -0.83
C TYR A 246 -4.40 -15.14 0.33
N PRO A 247 -4.09 -16.40 0.73
CA PRO A 247 -3.23 -17.34 0.03
C PRO A 247 -3.87 -17.87 -1.27
N GLY A 248 -3.07 -18.51 -2.13
CA GLY A 248 -3.56 -19.33 -3.24
C GLY A 248 -3.63 -18.65 -4.62
N GLY A 249 -3.60 -17.32 -4.71
CA GLY A 249 -3.44 -16.63 -5.98
C GLY A 249 -2.02 -16.77 -6.54
N SER A 250 -1.90 -16.83 -7.86
CA SER A 250 -0.61 -16.88 -8.57
C SER A 250 -0.52 -15.71 -9.54
N ALA A 251 0.43 -14.81 -9.31
CA ALA A 251 0.73 -13.71 -10.19
C ALA A 251 1.99 -13.99 -11.00
N THR A 252 2.07 -13.47 -12.23
CA THR A 252 3.23 -13.66 -13.09
C THR A 252 4.41 -12.80 -12.61
N ARG A 253 5.56 -13.43 -12.39
CA ARG A 253 6.82 -12.76 -12.01
C ARG A 253 7.72 -12.53 -13.22
N SER A 254 7.22 -11.77 -14.20
CA SER A 254 7.91 -11.57 -15.49
C SER A 254 9.12 -10.65 -15.34
N ARG A 255 10.31 -11.20 -15.61
CA ARG A 255 11.57 -10.43 -15.62
C ARG A 255 11.58 -9.34 -16.70
N SER A 256 10.97 -9.60 -17.86
CA SER A 256 10.87 -8.63 -18.95
C SER A 256 10.07 -7.40 -18.50
N VAL A 257 8.84 -7.62 -18.01
CA VAL A 257 7.97 -6.57 -17.47
C VAL A 257 8.65 -5.81 -16.33
N TRP A 258 9.28 -6.54 -15.40
CA TRP A 258 10.03 -5.92 -14.30
C TRP A 258 11.13 -4.96 -14.80
N GLN A 259 11.78 -5.22 -15.93
CA GLN A 259 12.89 -4.39 -16.42
C GLN A 259 12.43 -3.25 -17.33
N SER A 260 11.45 -3.51 -18.20
CA SER A 260 11.05 -2.57 -19.25
C SER A 260 9.91 -1.64 -18.85
N GLU A 261 9.14 -1.96 -17.80
CA GLU A 261 7.94 -1.20 -17.42
C GLU A 261 8.09 -0.52 -16.06
N GLY A 262 7.65 0.73 -15.97
CA GLY A 262 7.59 1.49 -14.73
C GLY A 262 6.18 1.48 -14.14
N GLY A 263 6.06 1.52 -12.82
CA GLY A 263 4.77 1.62 -12.15
C GLY A 263 4.72 0.89 -10.82
N HIS A 264 3.54 0.41 -10.46
CA HIS A 264 3.28 -0.26 -9.20
C HIS A 264 3.30 -1.79 -9.36
N PHE A 265 3.93 -2.46 -8.40
CA PHE A 265 4.04 -3.90 -8.32
C PHE A 265 3.71 -4.35 -6.89
N GLY A 266 3.14 -5.54 -6.73
CA GLY A 266 3.13 -6.23 -5.44
C GLY A 266 4.39 -7.07 -5.32
N HIS A 267 4.77 -7.49 -4.11
CA HIS A 267 5.84 -8.48 -3.94
C HIS A 267 5.58 -9.76 -4.75
N CYS A 268 4.30 -10.13 -4.90
CA CYS A 268 3.82 -11.21 -5.77
C CYS A 268 4.24 -11.10 -7.25
N HIS A 269 4.60 -9.93 -7.75
CA HIS A 269 5.03 -9.71 -9.15
C HIS A 269 6.56 -9.74 -9.33
N VAL A 270 7.33 -9.82 -8.24
CA VAL A 270 8.77 -9.57 -8.30
C VAL A 270 9.54 -10.85 -8.68
N PRO A 271 10.36 -10.84 -9.76
CA PRO A 271 11.21 -11.98 -10.14
C PRO A 271 12.17 -12.42 -9.01
N GLY A 272 12.44 -13.73 -8.92
CA GLY A 272 13.33 -14.31 -7.92
C GLY A 272 12.83 -14.26 -6.46
N ASN A 273 11.58 -13.83 -6.25
CA ASN A 273 10.93 -13.80 -4.94
C ASN A 273 9.75 -14.80 -4.91
N ASP A 274 9.39 -15.25 -3.73
CA ASP A 274 8.38 -16.29 -3.48
C ASP A 274 7.19 -15.82 -2.64
N HIS A 275 7.20 -14.57 -2.17
CA HIS A 275 6.11 -14.02 -1.38
C HIS A 275 4.89 -13.62 -2.23
N GLY A 276 3.72 -13.60 -1.60
CA GLY A 276 2.41 -13.33 -2.23
C GLY A 276 1.72 -12.04 -1.77
N ASP A 277 2.35 -11.28 -0.88
CA ASP A 277 1.89 -9.95 -0.47
C ASP A 277 1.92 -8.96 -1.66
N PRO A 278 1.06 -7.92 -1.65
CA PRO A 278 0.18 -7.44 -0.56
C PRO A 278 -1.21 -8.09 -0.50
N GLY A 279 -1.44 -9.19 -1.23
CA GLY A 279 -2.79 -9.72 -1.47
C GLY A 279 -3.60 -8.85 -2.42
N ALA A 280 -4.87 -9.19 -2.65
CA ALA A 280 -5.76 -8.53 -3.62
C ALA A 280 -6.20 -7.12 -3.18
N ILE A 281 -5.24 -6.21 -3.02
CA ILE A 281 -5.50 -4.79 -2.76
C ILE A 281 -6.12 -4.13 -3.99
N ASP A 282 -7.06 -3.22 -3.75
CA ASP A 282 -7.72 -2.46 -4.81
C ASP A 282 -6.74 -1.42 -5.37
N THR A 283 -6.25 -1.69 -6.58
CA THR A 283 -5.24 -0.89 -7.28
C THR A 283 -5.70 0.54 -7.56
N ALA A 284 -6.98 0.76 -7.85
CA ALA A 284 -7.52 2.10 -8.09
C ALA A 284 -7.57 2.91 -6.78
N THR A 285 -7.92 2.24 -5.68
CA THR A 285 -7.91 2.82 -4.34
C THR A 285 -6.48 3.17 -3.89
N VAL A 286 -5.51 2.27 -4.09
CA VAL A 286 -4.08 2.53 -3.78
C VAL A 286 -3.58 3.78 -4.50
N LEU A 287 -3.91 3.91 -5.79
CA LEU A 287 -3.46 5.02 -6.63
C LEU A 287 -4.18 6.34 -6.34
N SER A 288 -5.21 6.34 -5.47
CA SER A 288 -6.19 7.42 -5.40
C SER A 288 -6.74 7.79 -6.79
N ALA A 289 -6.80 6.80 -7.68
CA ALA A 289 -7.33 6.92 -9.04
C ALA A 289 -8.86 6.86 -9.06
N ARG A 290 -9.50 6.60 -7.91
CA ARG A 290 -10.90 6.94 -7.68
C ARG A 290 -11.04 8.47 -7.68
N VAL A 291 -11.34 8.99 -8.86
CA VAL A 291 -11.51 10.41 -9.17
C VAL A 291 -12.52 11.03 -8.21
N ARG A 292 -12.09 12.01 -7.40
CA ARG A 292 -13.00 13.09 -7.01
C ARG A 292 -13.12 14.04 -8.21
N PRO A 293 -14.32 14.50 -8.59
CA PRO A 293 -14.43 15.65 -9.47
C PRO A 293 -13.67 16.81 -8.82
N SER A 294 -12.73 17.40 -9.56
CA SER A 294 -12.01 18.58 -9.10
C SER A 294 -12.99 19.75 -9.00
N PRO A 295 -12.96 20.58 -7.95
CA PRO A 295 -13.60 21.88 -8.00
C PRO A 295 -12.76 22.76 -8.94
N GLY A 296 -13.17 22.86 -10.21
CA GLY A 296 -12.64 23.86 -11.15
C GLY A 296 -11.96 23.36 -12.43
N GLY A 297 -11.86 22.05 -12.69
CA GLY A 297 -11.63 21.54 -14.06
C GLY A 297 -12.99 21.30 -14.75
N PRO A 298 -13.09 21.19 -16.09
CA PRO A 298 -14.37 20.83 -16.71
C PRO A 298 -14.81 19.51 -16.09
N SER A 299 -15.85 19.61 -15.25
CA SER A 299 -16.56 18.48 -14.69
C SER A 299 -16.76 17.47 -15.81
N ARG A 300 -16.38 16.20 -15.60
CA ARG A 300 -16.74 15.09 -16.49
C ARG A 300 -18.26 14.91 -16.39
N GLN A 301 -18.98 15.81 -17.05
CA GLN A 301 -20.42 15.79 -17.22
C GLN A 301 -20.69 14.88 -18.41
N VAL A 302 -21.56 13.90 -18.20
CA VAL A 302 -22.10 13.04 -19.26
C VAL A 302 -23.56 13.39 -19.39
N SER A 303 -23.95 13.95 -20.52
CA SER A 303 -25.33 14.19 -20.87
C SER A 303 -26.00 12.87 -21.18
N LEU A 304 -27.05 12.54 -20.42
CA LEU A 304 -27.89 11.37 -20.66
C LEU A 304 -28.44 11.42 -22.10
N ALA A 305 -28.91 12.58 -22.55
CA ALA A 305 -29.43 12.76 -23.90
C ALA A 305 -28.38 12.43 -24.97
N HIS A 306 -27.11 12.79 -24.75
CA HIS A 306 -26.03 12.51 -25.70
C HIS A 306 -25.69 11.02 -25.78
N VAL A 307 -25.54 10.35 -24.64
CA VAL A 307 -25.21 8.91 -24.65
C VAL A 307 -26.40 8.05 -25.10
N VAL A 308 -27.64 8.48 -24.85
CA VAL A 308 -28.84 7.85 -25.43
C VAL A 308 -28.89 8.08 -26.94
N ALA A 309 -28.53 9.27 -27.43
CA ALA A 309 -28.45 9.53 -28.86
C ALA A 309 -27.39 8.65 -29.53
N ALA A 310 -26.24 8.45 -28.88
CA ALA A 310 -25.18 7.56 -29.36
C ALA A 310 -25.63 6.10 -29.37
N ALA A 311 -26.20 5.61 -28.27
CA ALA A 311 -26.74 4.24 -28.17
C ALA A 311 -27.78 3.91 -29.25
N ARG A 312 -28.47 4.92 -29.79
CA ARG A 312 -29.44 4.75 -30.89
C ARG A 312 -28.83 4.86 -32.29
N LYS A 313 -27.82 5.73 -32.47
CA LYS A 313 -27.29 6.10 -33.80
C LYS A 313 -26.05 5.30 -34.20
N ASP A 314 -25.23 4.92 -33.23
CA ASP A 314 -23.95 4.26 -33.48
C ASP A 314 -24.11 2.81 -33.94
N PRO A 315 -24.97 1.96 -33.34
CA PRO A 315 -25.14 0.57 -33.78
C PRO A 315 -25.60 0.38 -35.24
N PRO A 316 -26.55 1.17 -35.79
CA PRO A 316 -26.94 1.06 -37.21
C PRO A 316 -26.04 1.86 -38.16
N GLY A 317 -25.06 2.62 -37.66
CA GLY A 317 -24.13 3.42 -38.47
C GLY A 317 -23.06 2.57 -39.17
N PRO A 318 -22.27 3.17 -40.08
CA PRO A 318 -21.07 2.53 -40.61
C PRO A 318 -20.08 2.16 -39.49
N ASP A 319 -19.24 1.15 -39.72
CA ASP A 319 -18.20 0.76 -38.76
C ASP A 319 -17.35 1.97 -38.34
N GLY A 320 -17.25 2.19 -37.03
CA GLY A 320 -16.53 3.33 -36.46
C GLY A 320 -17.32 4.65 -36.44
N HIS A 321 -18.63 4.65 -36.70
CA HIS A 321 -19.49 5.81 -36.46
C HIS A 321 -19.48 6.20 -34.98
N ARG A 322 -19.29 7.49 -34.68
CA ARG A 322 -19.14 7.99 -33.31
C ARG A 322 -20.03 9.20 -33.08
N THR A 323 -21.02 9.04 -32.22
CA THR A 323 -21.89 10.13 -31.77
C THR A 323 -21.48 10.53 -30.35
N HIS A 324 -21.15 11.81 -30.12
CA HIS A 324 -20.68 12.32 -28.81
C HIS A 324 -19.49 11.53 -28.21
N PRO A 325 -18.38 11.32 -28.96
CA PRO A 325 -17.33 10.38 -28.60
C PRO A 325 -16.68 10.64 -27.23
N ALA A 326 -16.55 11.90 -26.80
CA ALA A 326 -15.94 12.20 -25.50
C ALA A 326 -16.76 11.68 -24.31
N GLU A 327 -18.09 11.75 -24.41
CA GLU A 327 -19.00 11.32 -23.37
C GLU A 327 -19.22 9.80 -23.44
N VAL A 328 -19.33 9.25 -24.65
CA VAL A 328 -19.38 7.79 -24.87
C VAL A 328 -18.12 7.12 -24.34
N GLN A 329 -16.94 7.62 -24.67
CA GLN A 329 -15.66 7.10 -24.19
C GLN A 329 -15.59 7.13 -22.65
N THR A 330 -16.21 8.13 -22.01
CA THR A 330 -16.28 8.18 -20.53
C THR A 330 -17.10 7.01 -19.97
N VAL A 331 -18.23 6.68 -20.60
CA VAL A 331 -19.08 5.54 -20.22
C VAL A 331 -18.39 4.21 -20.55
N GLU A 332 -17.75 4.08 -21.70
CA GLU A 332 -17.05 2.85 -22.10
C GLU A 332 -15.86 2.54 -21.20
N ASN A 333 -15.06 3.54 -20.86
CA ASN A 333 -13.96 3.36 -19.91
C ASN A 333 -14.47 2.88 -18.55
N ALA A 334 -15.63 3.35 -18.11
CA ALA A 334 -16.28 2.86 -16.89
C ALA A 334 -16.69 1.38 -17.03
N LEU A 335 -17.29 1.00 -18.16
CA LEU A 335 -17.64 -0.40 -18.44
C LEU A 335 -16.41 -1.32 -18.53
N VAL A 336 -15.29 -0.83 -19.06
CA VAL A 336 -14.01 -1.56 -19.06
C VAL A 336 -13.51 -1.78 -17.63
N ILE A 337 -13.60 -0.76 -16.77
CA ILE A 337 -13.21 -0.87 -15.35
C ILE A 337 -14.10 -1.85 -14.60
N GLU A 338 -15.40 -1.91 -14.90
CA GLU A 338 -16.31 -2.92 -14.36
C GLU A 338 -16.08 -4.33 -14.97
N GLY A 339 -15.17 -4.47 -15.93
CA GLY A 339 -14.88 -5.73 -16.60
C GLY A 339 -15.99 -6.20 -17.54
N LEU A 340 -16.88 -5.29 -17.95
CA LEU A 340 -18.04 -5.58 -18.79
C LEU A 340 -17.79 -5.31 -20.28
N LEU A 341 -16.77 -4.51 -20.59
CA LEU A 341 -16.37 -4.16 -21.95
C LEU A 341 -14.87 -4.44 -22.14
N GLU A 342 -14.48 -5.04 -23.27
CA GLU A 342 -13.06 -5.19 -23.58
C GLU A 342 -12.44 -3.83 -23.95
N PRO A 343 -11.20 -3.51 -23.55
CA PRO A 343 -10.57 -2.21 -23.80
C PRO A 343 -10.56 -1.76 -25.26
N ARG A 344 -10.48 -2.70 -26.21
CA ARG A 344 -10.49 -2.39 -27.66
C ARG A 344 -11.80 -1.82 -28.18
N TYR A 345 -12.90 -1.99 -27.44
CA TYR A 345 -14.22 -1.45 -27.79
C TYR A 345 -14.53 -0.14 -27.06
N ALA A 346 -13.63 0.34 -26.19
CA ALA A 346 -13.73 1.69 -25.65
C ALA A 346 -13.08 2.66 -26.65
N ASP A 347 -13.79 2.96 -27.72
CA ASP A 347 -13.28 3.76 -28.85
C ASP A 347 -14.10 5.04 -29.10
N GLY A 348 -15.09 5.32 -28.25
CA GLY A 348 -15.98 6.47 -28.36
C GLY A 348 -17.17 6.23 -29.29
N SER A 349 -17.45 4.99 -29.70
CA SER A 349 -18.63 4.58 -30.45
C SER A 349 -19.53 3.71 -29.57
N PHE A 350 -20.76 4.15 -29.29
CA PHE A 350 -21.69 3.35 -28.47
C PHE A 350 -22.32 2.22 -29.32
N GLY A 351 -21.47 1.35 -29.84
CA GLY A 351 -21.83 0.26 -30.74
C GLY A 351 -22.46 -0.93 -30.02
N THR A 352 -22.66 -2.01 -30.76
CA THR A 352 -23.31 -3.23 -30.27
C THR A 352 -22.63 -3.82 -29.02
N LYS A 353 -21.31 -3.74 -28.92
CA LYS A 353 -20.56 -4.20 -27.74
C LYS A 353 -20.76 -3.31 -26.52
N SER A 354 -20.85 -2.00 -26.71
CA SER A 354 -21.18 -1.06 -25.63
C SER A 354 -22.62 -1.25 -25.14
N ILE A 355 -23.56 -1.56 -26.04
CA ILE A 355 -24.96 -1.95 -25.70
C ILE A 355 -24.98 -3.24 -24.86
N GLU A 356 -24.31 -4.31 -25.32
CA GLU A 356 -24.23 -5.58 -24.60
C GLU A 356 -23.63 -5.40 -23.18
N ALA A 357 -22.53 -4.63 -23.08
CA ALA A 357 -21.85 -4.34 -21.83
C ALA A 357 -22.72 -3.49 -20.88
N TYR A 358 -23.41 -2.48 -21.41
CA TYR A 358 -24.30 -1.64 -20.60
C TYR A 358 -25.55 -2.42 -20.14
N ALA A 359 -26.05 -3.34 -20.94
CA ALA A 359 -27.13 -4.24 -20.55
C ALA A 359 -26.68 -5.17 -19.41
N ALA A 360 -25.43 -5.64 -19.44
CA ALA A 360 -24.83 -6.41 -18.35
C ALA A 360 -24.66 -5.56 -17.08
N TRP A 361 -24.27 -4.28 -17.24
CA TRP A 361 -24.24 -3.31 -16.15
C TRP A 361 -25.62 -3.18 -15.50
N GLN A 362 -26.67 -2.91 -16.27
CA GLN A 362 -28.05 -2.81 -15.76
C GLN A 362 -28.50 -4.06 -14.98
N ARG A 363 -28.15 -5.27 -15.46
CA ARG A 363 -28.48 -6.52 -14.77
C ARG A 363 -27.70 -6.75 -13.47
N SER A 364 -26.53 -6.12 -13.32
CA SER A 364 -25.70 -6.28 -12.14
C SER A 364 -26.34 -5.64 -10.90
N GLU A 365 -26.00 -6.14 -9.72
CA GLU A 365 -26.45 -5.56 -8.45
C GLU A 365 -26.02 -4.08 -8.33
N ALA A 366 -24.81 -3.77 -8.75
CA ALA A 366 -24.27 -2.41 -8.73
C ALA A 366 -24.99 -1.47 -9.70
N GLY A 367 -25.44 -1.99 -10.84
CA GLY A 367 -26.13 -1.22 -11.88
C GLY A 367 -27.65 -1.13 -11.72
N GLY A 368 -28.24 -1.83 -10.74
CA GLY A 368 -29.64 -1.67 -10.36
C GLY A 368 -30.50 -2.94 -10.41
N SER A 369 -29.92 -4.10 -10.74
CA SER A 369 -30.62 -5.39 -10.81
C SER A 369 -31.83 -5.38 -11.77
N TYR A 370 -31.77 -4.58 -12.83
CA TYR A 370 -32.83 -4.47 -13.83
C TYR A 370 -33.04 -5.79 -14.57
N ARG A 371 -34.27 -6.02 -15.06
CA ARG A 371 -34.66 -7.26 -15.75
C ARG A 371 -35.50 -6.95 -16.97
N GLY A 372 -35.56 -7.90 -17.91
CA GLY A 372 -36.37 -7.75 -19.11
C GLY A 372 -35.99 -6.50 -19.90
N GLY A 373 -36.98 -5.76 -20.37
CA GLY A 373 -36.78 -4.54 -21.17
C GLY A 373 -36.09 -3.39 -20.42
N ASP A 374 -36.02 -3.42 -19.09
CA ASP A 374 -35.34 -2.39 -18.31
C ASP A 374 -33.80 -2.54 -18.32
N ALA A 375 -33.30 -3.65 -18.87
CA ALA A 375 -31.87 -3.95 -19.05
C ALA A 375 -31.53 -4.15 -20.54
N ASP A 376 -32.00 -3.23 -21.38
CA ASP A 376 -31.88 -3.24 -22.85
C ASP A 376 -30.52 -2.76 -23.37
N GLY A 377 -29.67 -2.22 -22.50
CA GLY A 377 -28.38 -1.63 -22.86
C GLY A 377 -28.43 -0.15 -23.22
N THR A 378 -29.62 0.47 -23.22
CA THR A 378 -29.73 1.93 -23.37
C THR A 378 -29.47 2.60 -22.01
N PRO A 379 -28.57 3.60 -21.93
CA PRO A 379 -28.38 4.35 -20.69
C PRO A 379 -29.67 5.00 -20.20
N GLY A 380 -30.09 4.64 -18.98
CA GLY A 380 -31.16 5.30 -18.23
C GLY A 380 -30.58 6.20 -17.14
N LEU A 381 -31.33 7.21 -16.68
CA LEU A 381 -30.83 8.18 -15.70
C LEU A 381 -30.29 7.52 -14.43
N ASP A 382 -31.03 6.57 -13.84
CA ASP A 382 -30.61 5.90 -12.61
C ASP A 382 -29.39 4.97 -12.85
N SER A 383 -29.44 4.10 -13.86
CA SER A 383 -28.34 3.19 -14.18
C SER A 383 -27.05 3.93 -14.55
N LEU A 384 -27.16 5.06 -15.27
CA LEU A 384 -26.02 5.89 -15.65
C LEU A 384 -25.50 6.69 -14.46
N THR A 385 -26.38 7.16 -13.58
CA THR A 385 -25.99 7.84 -12.34
C THR A 385 -25.26 6.88 -11.39
N ARG A 386 -25.70 5.62 -11.29
CA ARG A 386 -25.00 4.58 -10.52
C ARG A 386 -23.60 4.35 -11.06
N LEU A 387 -23.45 4.26 -12.39
CA LEU A 387 -22.14 4.13 -13.03
C LEU A 387 -21.29 5.38 -12.76
N GLY A 388 -21.85 6.57 -12.95
CA GLY A 388 -21.18 7.85 -12.68
C GLY A 388 -20.69 7.99 -11.24
N ARG A 389 -21.48 7.57 -10.25
CA ARG A 389 -21.08 7.56 -8.83
C ARG A 389 -19.88 6.66 -8.56
N ARG A 390 -19.75 5.54 -9.28
CA ARG A 390 -18.65 4.59 -9.11
C ARG A 390 -17.38 5.03 -9.83
N HIS A 391 -17.52 5.70 -10.98
CA HIS A 391 -16.39 6.04 -11.86
C HIS A 391 -16.05 7.54 -11.92
N GLY A 392 -16.75 8.36 -11.12
CA GLY A 392 -16.39 9.77 -10.91
C GLY A 392 -16.79 10.71 -12.05
N PHE A 393 -17.97 10.50 -12.65
CA PHE A 393 -18.60 11.43 -13.59
C PHE A 393 -20.03 11.81 -13.15
N THR A 394 -20.48 13.01 -13.53
CA THR A 394 -21.82 13.53 -13.20
C THR A 394 -22.74 13.38 -14.39
N VAL A 395 -23.95 12.88 -14.19
CA VAL A 395 -24.95 12.78 -15.25
C VAL A 395 -25.75 14.07 -15.33
N ILE A 396 -25.87 14.61 -16.54
CA ILE A 396 -26.74 15.73 -16.87
C ILE A 396 -27.98 15.15 -17.55
N PRO A 397 -29.19 15.31 -16.99
CA PRO A 397 -30.42 14.76 -17.56
C PRO A 397 -30.72 15.21 -18.98
#